data_AF-A0A8T5M8F2-F1
#
_entry.id   AF-A0A8T5M8F2-F1
#
_cell.length_a   1.000
_cell.length_b   1.000
_cell.length_c   1.000
_cell.angle_alpha   90.00
_cell.angle_beta   90.00
_cell.angle_gamma   90.00
#
_symmetry.space_group_name_H-M   'P 1'
#
loop_
_entity.id
_entity.type
_entity.pdbx_description
1 polymer ?
#
loop_
_entity_poly.entity_id
_entity_poly.type
_entity_poly.pdbx_seq_one_letter_code
_entity_poly.pdbx_strand_id
1 'polypeptide(L)'
;MEYPLDELLDKRSIIQLKIERIDDEGDKERLKKEYEDYVNAINEFISKGICTAEQVDEWHKQLFGANGKTWDLETNIRKGQLGDMSLEEVGKTAIAIRESNGARVRIKSAIVRKVGIGYEDIKINHASG
;
A
#
# COMPACT_ATOMS: atom_id res chain seq x y z
N MET A 1 1.31 10.76 -18.59
CA MET A 1 2.36 10.18 -17.75
C MET A 1 1.86 8.79 -17.39
N GLU A 2 2.53 7.75 -17.88
CA GLU A 2 2.21 6.37 -17.52
C GLU A 2 2.49 6.21 -16.01
N TYR A 3 1.53 5.69 -15.25
CA TYR A 3 1.67 5.57 -13.80
C TYR A 3 2.74 4.50 -13.49
N PRO A 4 3.72 4.76 -12.60
CA PRO A 4 4.74 3.77 -12.24
C PRO A 4 4.13 2.49 -11.66
N LEU A 5 4.74 1.34 -11.94
CA LEU A 5 4.21 0.04 -11.53
C LEU A 5 4.08 -0.10 -10.01
N ASP A 6 5.01 0.46 -9.24
CA ASP A 6 4.99 0.44 -7.78
C ASP A 6 3.78 1.19 -7.20
N GLU A 7 3.40 2.32 -7.83
CA GLU A 7 2.22 3.09 -7.48
C GLU A 7 0.92 2.38 -7.87
N LEU A 8 0.90 1.74 -9.05
CA LEU A 8 -0.26 0.95 -9.51
C LEU A 8 -0.54 -0.22 -8.56
N LEU A 9 0.49 -0.98 -8.19
CA LEU A 9 0.38 -2.10 -7.27
C LEU A 9 -0.08 -1.65 -5.89
N ASP A 10 0.47 -0.54 -5.41
CA ASP A 10 0.10 0.00 -4.11
C ASP A 10 -1.36 0.46 -4.07
N LYS A 11 -1.80 1.24 -5.06
CA LYS A 11 -3.20 1.65 -5.20
C LYS A 11 -4.13 0.45 -5.32
N ARG A 12 -3.80 -0.53 -6.17
CA ARG A 12 -4.57 -1.77 -6.32
C ARG A 12 -4.73 -2.48 -4.98
N SER A 13 -3.67 -2.58 -4.18
CA SER A 13 -3.72 -3.23 -2.86
C SER A 13 -4.60 -2.47 -1.85
N ILE A 14 -4.60 -1.13 -1.88
CA ILE A 14 -5.47 -0.30 -1.03
C ILE A 14 -6.93 -0.45 -1.46
N ILE A 15 -7.21 -0.41 -2.76
CA ILE A 15 -8.58 -0.59 -3.27
C ILE A 15 -9.10 -1.98 -2.92
N GLN A 16 -8.28 -3.04 -3.05
CA GLN A 16 -8.67 -4.37 -2.61
C GLN A 16 -9.06 -4.39 -1.12
N LEU A 17 -8.22 -3.81 -0.26
CA LEU A 17 -8.53 -3.71 1.18
C LEU A 17 -9.86 -3.00 1.44
N LYS A 18 -10.15 -1.92 0.70
CA LYS A 18 -11.42 -1.18 0.82
C LYS A 18 -12.61 -2.04 0.40
N ILE A 19 -12.50 -2.75 -0.73
CA ILE A 19 -13.54 -3.67 -1.21
C ILE A 19 -13.84 -4.74 -0.15
N GLU A 20 -12.81 -5.27 0.50
CA GLU A 20 -12.92 -6.33 1.51
C GLU A 20 -13.46 -5.84 2.86
N ARG A 21 -13.34 -4.55 3.20
CA ARG A 21 -13.53 -4.05 4.57
C ARG A 21 -14.59 -2.96 4.74
N ILE A 22 -15.06 -2.35 3.65
CA ILE A 22 -16.16 -1.37 3.69
C ILE A 22 -17.47 -2.13 3.44
N ASP A 23 -18.56 -1.76 4.12
CA ASP A 23 -19.87 -2.44 3.97
C ASP A 23 -20.78 -1.77 2.93
N ASP A 24 -20.49 -0.54 2.51
CA ASP A 24 -21.28 0.20 1.51
C ASP A 24 -21.15 -0.42 0.11
N GLU A 25 -22.23 -1.03 -0.37
CA GLU A 25 -22.28 -1.71 -1.67
C GLU A 25 -22.17 -0.75 -2.88
N GLY A 26 -22.66 0.48 -2.77
CA GLY A 26 -22.54 1.48 -3.83
C GLY A 26 -21.09 1.93 -4.03
N ASP A 27 -20.35 2.08 -2.92
CA ASP A 27 -18.92 2.31 -2.95
C ASP A 27 -18.15 1.10 -3.47
N LYS A 28 -18.55 -0.13 -3.13
CA LYS A 28 -17.89 -1.36 -3.63
C LYS A 28 -17.93 -1.48 -5.14
N GLU A 29 -19.04 -1.16 -5.81
CA GLU A 29 -19.13 -1.26 -7.27
C GLU A 29 -18.13 -0.31 -7.95
N ARG A 30 -18.07 0.94 -7.48
CA ARG A 30 -17.08 1.93 -7.95
C ARG A 30 -15.65 1.47 -7.71
N LEU A 31 -15.37 0.92 -6.53
CA LEU A 31 -14.05 0.43 -6.16
C LEU A 31 -13.63 -0.79 -7.00
N LYS A 32 -14.56 -1.70 -7.32
CA LYS A 32 -14.29 -2.85 -8.20
C LYS A 32 -13.88 -2.39 -9.61
N LYS A 33 -14.56 -1.38 -10.15
CA LYS A 33 -14.18 -0.79 -11.44
C LYS A 33 -12.77 -0.17 -11.38
N GLU A 34 -12.47 0.61 -10.34
CA GLU A 34 -11.14 1.18 -10.17
C GLU A 34 -10.06 0.09 -10.00
N TYR A 35 -10.38 -1.00 -9.29
CA TYR A 35 -9.49 -2.15 -9.14
C TYR A 35 -9.18 -2.80 -10.50
N GLU A 36 -10.19 -3.00 -11.35
CA GLU A 36 -10.03 -3.53 -12.71
C GLU A 36 -9.16 -2.62 -13.59
N ASP A 37 -9.33 -1.29 -13.49
CA ASP A 37 -8.48 -0.33 -14.21
C ASP A 37 -7.00 -0.50 -13.83
N TYR A 38 -6.69 -0.66 -12.53
CA TYR A 38 -5.32 -0.93 -12.09
C TYR A 38 -4.82 -2.31 -12.53
N VAL A 39 -5.66 -3.34 -12.53
CA VAL A 39 -5.30 -4.68 -13.04
C VAL A 39 -4.91 -4.60 -14.51
N ASN A 40 -5.70 -3.90 -15.32
CA ASN A 40 -5.43 -3.73 -16.75
C ASN A 40 -4.10 -2.98 -16.97
N ALA A 41 -3.88 -1.87 -16.26
CA ALA A 41 -2.64 -1.12 -16.35
C ALA A 41 -1.41 -1.97 -15.95
N ILE A 42 -1.52 -2.80 -14.91
CA ILE A 42 -0.44 -3.71 -14.49
C ILE A 42 -0.18 -4.80 -15.54
N ASN A 43 -1.24 -5.32 -16.17
CA ASN A 43 -1.11 -6.33 -17.23
C ASN A 43 -0.34 -5.80 -18.45
N GLU A 44 -0.34 -4.49 -18.70
CA GLU A 44 0.51 -3.90 -19.74
C GLU A 44 2.01 -4.03 -19.42
N PHE A 45 2.41 -3.95 -18.15
CA PHE A 45 3.81 -4.18 -17.76
C PHE A 45 4.22 -5.64 -17.95
N ILE A 46 3.30 -6.58 -17.65
CA ILE A 46 3.52 -8.01 -17.87
C ILE A 46 3.64 -8.31 -19.37
N SER A 47 2.73 -7.77 -20.20
CA SER A 47 2.74 -8.02 -21.64
C SER A 47 3.96 -7.41 -22.35
N LYS A 48 4.48 -6.30 -21.84
CA LYS A 48 5.75 -5.69 -22.27
C LYS A 48 6.99 -6.45 -21.77
N GLY A 49 6.84 -7.49 -20.96
CA GLY A 49 7.94 -8.28 -20.41
C GLY A 49 8.77 -7.57 -19.33
N ILE A 50 8.24 -6.50 -18.74
CA ILE A 50 8.93 -5.71 -17.70
C ILE A 50 8.96 -6.47 -16.36
N CYS A 51 7.93 -7.27 -16.09
CA CYS A 51 7.82 -8.12 -14.91
C CYS A 51 7.01 -9.38 -15.21
N THR A 52 7.09 -10.39 -14.34
CA THR A 52 6.26 -11.60 -14.43
C THR A 52 4.98 -11.46 -13.59
N ALA A 53 3.96 -12.27 -13.90
CA ALA A 53 2.75 -12.35 -13.09
C ALA A 53 3.05 -12.79 -11.64
N GLU A 54 4.04 -13.66 -11.43
CA GLU A 54 4.46 -14.11 -10.10
C GLU A 54 5.09 -12.96 -9.30
N GLN A 55 5.91 -12.12 -9.93
CA GLN A 55 6.46 -10.93 -9.29
C GLN A 55 5.36 -9.94 -8.88
N VAL A 56 4.40 -9.71 -9.78
CA VAL A 56 3.24 -8.85 -9.53
C VAL A 56 2.41 -9.37 -8.35
N ASP A 57 2.15 -10.67 -8.28
CA ASP A 57 1.41 -11.29 -7.17
C ASP A 57 2.16 -11.16 -5.84
N GLU A 58 3.47 -11.43 -5.84
CA GLU A 58 4.30 -11.32 -4.64
C GLU A 58 4.36 -9.88 -4.11
N TRP A 59 4.63 -8.90 -4.97
CA TRP A 59 4.65 -7.49 -4.59
C TRP A 59 3.30 -7.01 -4.06
N HIS A 60 2.22 -7.47 -4.70
CA HIS A 60 0.88 -7.13 -4.28
C HIS A 60 0.55 -7.69 -2.90
N LYS A 61 0.89 -8.95 -2.61
CA LYS A 61 0.71 -9.55 -1.28
C LYS A 61 1.46 -8.78 -0.20
N GLN A 62 2.70 -8.35 -0.49
CA GLN A 62 3.50 -7.56 0.45
C GLN A 62 2.87 -6.19 0.71
N LEU A 63 2.45 -5.47 -0.34
CA LEU A 63 1.79 -4.17 -0.21
C LEU A 63 0.44 -4.26 0.49
N PHE A 64 -0.37 -5.26 0.13
CA PHE A 64 -1.64 -5.56 0.78
C PHE A 64 -1.45 -5.82 2.28
N GLY A 65 -0.45 -6.62 2.66
CA GLY A 65 -0.12 -6.87 4.06
C GLY A 65 0.31 -5.62 4.82
N ALA A 66 1.14 -4.76 4.23
CA ALA A 66 1.56 -3.50 4.85
C ALA A 66 0.37 -2.52 4.99
N ASN A 67 -0.41 -2.34 3.93
CA ASN A 67 -1.58 -1.46 3.93
C ASN A 67 -2.66 -1.97 4.90
N GLY A 68 -2.86 -3.28 5.01
CA GLY A 68 -3.80 -3.90 5.95
C GLY A 68 -3.41 -3.62 7.40
N LYS A 69 -2.12 -3.79 7.75
CA LYS A 69 -1.61 -3.45 9.09
C LYS A 69 -1.85 -1.98 9.44
N THR A 70 -1.56 -1.06 8.52
CA THR A 70 -1.81 0.38 8.75
C THR A 70 -3.30 0.65 8.96
N TRP A 71 -4.16 0.07 8.12
CA TRP A 71 -5.62 0.20 8.25
C TRP A 71 -6.14 -0.33 9.59
N ASP A 72 -5.63 -1.48 10.04
CA ASP A 72 -6.05 -2.10 11.30
C ASP A 72 -5.64 -1.24 12.50
N LEU A 73 -4.41 -0.71 12.49
CA LEU A 73 -3.93 0.21 13.52
C LEU A 73 -4.75 1.50 13.57
N GLU A 74 -5.03 2.11 12.42
CA GLU A 74 -5.87 3.31 12.34
C GLU A 74 -7.32 3.03 12.76
N THR A 75 -7.86 1.88 12.38
CA THR A 75 -9.22 1.48 12.76
C THR A 75 -9.30 1.21 14.25
N ASN A 76 -8.28 0.62 14.86
CA ASN A 76 -8.20 0.44 16.31
C ASN A 76 -8.16 1.79 17.02
N ILE A 77 -7.40 2.78 16.53
CA ILE A 77 -7.44 4.15 17.05
C ILE A 77 -8.84 4.76 16.92
N ARG A 78 -9.48 4.60 15.76
CA ARG A 78 -10.83 5.13 15.51
C ARG A 78 -11.90 4.46 16.37
N LYS A 79 -11.78 3.15 16.62
CA LYS A 79 -12.72 2.38 17.47
C LYS A 79 -12.48 2.61 18.96
N GLY A 80 -11.23 2.79 19.38
CA GLY A 80 -10.82 3.22 20.72
C GLY A 80 -10.90 4.74 20.94
N GLN A 81 -11.56 5.46 20.03
CA GLN A 81 -11.83 6.89 19.99
C GLN A 81 -10.99 7.78 20.92
N LEU A 82 -9.66 7.80 20.75
CA LEU A 82 -8.65 8.79 21.22
C LEU A 82 -8.63 9.25 22.70
N GLY A 83 -9.69 9.05 23.49
CA GLY A 83 -9.84 9.48 24.88
C GLY A 83 -9.71 8.34 25.88
N ASP A 84 -9.93 7.09 25.47
CA ASP A 84 -9.80 5.90 26.32
C ASP A 84 -8.43 5.22 26.21
N MET A 85 -7.60 5.60 25.23
CA MET A 85 -6.24 5.09 25.07
C MET A 85 -5.25 5.91 25.89
N SER A 86 -4.34 5.23 26.60
CA SER A 86 -3.22 5.89 27.27
C SER A 86 -2.24 6.49 26.25
N LEU A 87 -1.49 7.52 26.67
CA LEU A 87 -0.44 8.13 25.85
C LEU A 87 0.62 7.09 25.39
N GLU A 88 0.88 6.07 26.20
CA GLU A 88 1.80 4.99 25.87
C GLU A 88 1.27 4.13 24.71
N GLU A 89 -0.01 3.78 24.73
CA GLU A 89 -0.66 3.01 23.66
C GLU A 89 -0.70 3.81 22.36
N VAL A 90 -1.05 5.10 22.43
CA VAL A 90 -0.99 6.00 21.28
C VAL A 90 0.42 6.06 20.70
N GLY A 91 1.45 6.19 21.56
CA GLY A 91 2.86 6.20 21.15
C GLY A 91 3.28 4.90 20.45
N LYS A 92 2.93 3.75 21.02
CA LYS A 92 3.18 2.42 20.42
C LYS A 92 2.52 2.26 19.07
N THR A 93 1.25 2.67 18.93
CA THR A 93 0.53 2.60 17.67
C THR A 93 1.15 3.52 16.61
N ALA A 94 1.55 4.75 16.97
CA ALA A 94 2.20 5.67 16.06
C ALA A 94 3.53 5.10 15.51
N ILE A 95 4.32 4.44 16.37
CA ILE A 95 5.55 3.74 15.96
C ILE A 95 5.21 2.60 14.99
N ALA A 96 4.23 1.77 15.30
CA ALA A 96 3.83 0.66 14.43
C ALA A 96 3.33 1.12 13.05
N ILE A 97 2.56 2.22 12.99
CA ILE A 97 2.14 2.85 11.72
C ILE A 97 3.36 3.32 10.93
N ARG A 98 4.33 3.97 11.59
CA ARG A 98 5.58 4.43 10.95
C ARG A 98 6.38 3.25 10.39
N GLU A 99 6.49 2.15 11.12
CA GLU A 99 7.18 0.93 10.66
C GLU A 99 6.49 0.30 9.46
N SER A 100 5.15 0.19 9.51
CA SER A 100 4.33 -0.32 8.41
C SER A 100 4.49 0.54 7.14
N ASN A 101 4.41 1.85 7.27
CA ASN A 101 4.66 2.79 6.18
C ASN A 101 6.10 2.69 5.66
N GLY A 102 7.07 2.48 6.55
CA GLY A 102 8.45 2.18 6.17
C GLY A 102 8.57 0.90 5.33
N ALA A 103 7.85 -0.16 5.68
CA ALA A 103 7.81 -1.39 4.90
C ALA A 103 7.21 -1.17 3.52
N ARG A 104 6.07 -0.47 3.43
CA ARG A 104 5.44 -0.09 2.15
C ARG A 104 6.41 0.67 1.22
N VAL A 105 7.11 1.68 1.74
CA VAL A 105 8.12 2.44 0.97
C VAL A 105 9.27 1.54 0.50
N ARG A 106 9.77 0.63 1.35
CA ARG A 106 10.83 -0.32 0.97
C ARG A 106 10.40 -1.26 -0.14
N ILE A 107 9.16 -1.77 -0.07
CA ILE A 107 8.59 -2.65 -1.11
C ILE A 107 8.50 -1.89 -2.43
N LYS A 108 7.90 -0.70 -2.43
CA LYS A 108 7.81 0.16 -3.63
C LYS A 108 9.18 0.46 -4.24
N SER A 109 10.16 0.81 -3.42
CA SER A 109 11.53 1.05 -3.88
C SER A 109 12.18 -0.21 -4.47
N ALA A 110 11.88 -1.40 -3.92
CA ALA A 110 12.37 -2.66 -4.47
C ALA A 110 11.74 -3.00 -5.83
N ILE A 111 10.46 -2.64 -6.04
CA ILE A 111 9.78 -2.76 -7.33
C ILE A 111 10.48 -1.86 -8.34
N VAL A 112 10.67 -0.57 -8.02
CA VAL A 112 11.36 0.39 -8.91
C VAL A 112 12.75 -0.10 -9.30
N ARG A 113 13.55 -0.57 -8.32
CA ARG A 113 14.88 -1.17 -8.62
C ARG A 113 14.81 -2.38 -9.53
N LYS A 114 13.78 -3.22 -9.37
CA LYS A 114 13.64 -4.45 -10.15
C LYS A 114 13.24 -4.17 -11.59
N VAL A 115 12.35 -3.19 -11.81
CA VAL A 115 11.79 -2.88 -13.13
C VAL A 115 12.53 -1.75 -13.86
N GLY A 116 13.33 -0.95 -13.15
CA GLY A 116 14.08 0.17 -13.71
C GLY A 116 13.22 1.35 -14.14
N ILE A 117 11.95 1.40 -13.72
CA ILE A 117 10.95 2.42 -14.08
C ILE A 117 10.34 2.97 -12.79
N GLY A 118 10.28 4.29 -12.68
CA GLY A 118 9.74 5.00 -11.51
C GLY A 118 10.81 5.80 -10.77
N TYR A 119 10.49 6.22 -9.54
CA TYR A 119 11.40 6.98 -8.69
C TYR A 119 11.64 6.22 -7.39
N GLU A 120 12.91 5.96 -7.07
CA GLU A 120 13.26 5.39 -5.77
C GLU A 120 13.14 6.46 -4.68
N ASP A 121 12.42 6.13 -3.61
CA ASP A 121 12.36 6.97 -2.43
C ASP A 121 13.58 6.68 -1.55
N ILE A 122 14.70 7.33 -1.88
CA ILE A 122 15.94 7.22 -1.12
C ILE A 122 15.77 7.99 0.19
N LYS A 123 15.43 7.28 1.27
CA LYS A 123 15.51 7.84 2.63
C LYS A 123 16.97 8.10 2.98
N ILE A 124 17.45 9.30 2.66
CA ILE A 124 18.64 9.86 3.29
C ILE A 124 18.25 10.11 4.74
N ASN A 125 18.88 9.39 5.67
CA ASN A 125 18.79 9.71 7.08
C ASN A 125 19.37 11.12 7.27
N HIS A 126 18.52 12.16 7.25
CA HIS A 126 18.86 13.42 7.88
C HIS A 126 18.91 13.16 9.39
N ALA A 127 20.03 12.63 9.86
CA ALA A 127 20.44 12.78 11.23
C ALA A 127 20.75 14.27 11.42
N SER A 128 19.73 15.06 11.70
CA SER A 128 19.92 16.36 12.33
C SER A 128 20.39 16.06 13.75
N GLY A 129 21.71 16.03 13.93
CA GLY A 129 22.36 16.09 15.24
C GLY A 129 22.23 17.46 15.88
#